data_AF-A0A0A9ECZ2-F1
#
_entry.id   AF-A0A0A9ECZ2-F1
#
_cell.length_a   1.000
_cell.length_b   1.000
_cell.length_c   1.000
_cell.angle_alpha   90.00
_cell.angle_beta   90.00
_cell.angle_gamma   90.00
#
_symmetry.space_group_name_H-M   'P 1'
#
loop_
_entity.id
_entity.type
_entity.pdbx_description
1 polymer ?
#
loop_
_entity_poly.entity_id
_entity_poly.type
_entity_poly.pdbx_seq_one_letter_code
_entity_poly.pdbx_strand_id
1 'polypeptide(L)'
;MQTGRLTAKSDIWSYGVLLYELITGRRPIDRNRPKSEQKLLEWVKPYISDVKRFPIIVDPRLEGHYNLKSMTKLATVANRCLVRMPKSRPKMSDVYEMVQKIVDSIETGTPQPPLHYHGVVSEPGAKQTKKGSLKRRFHEFKFGCQQIVWRGWKPEIVKTF
;
A
#
# COMPACT_ATOMS: atom_id res chain seq x y z
N MET A 1 16.78 -18.65 -6.69
CA MET A 1 17.95 -18.19 -7.45
C MET A 1 17.47 -17.23 -8.53
N GLN A 2 18.08 -16.06 -8.65
CA GLN A 2 18.04 -15.29 -9.90
C GLN A 2 19.18 -15.84 -10.76
N THR A 3 18.87 -16.39 -11.93
CA THR A 3 19.88 -16.58 -12.97
C THR A 3 20.09 -15.23 -13.63
N GLY A 4 21.34 -14.84 -13.91
CA GLY A 4 21.69 -13.54 -14.51
C GLY A 4 21.36 -13.43 -16.00
N ARG A 5 20.22 -14.00 -16.43
CA ARG A 5 19.85 -14.18 -17.83
C ARG A 5 18.59 -13.36 -18.13
N LEU A 6 18.77 -12.28 -18.88
CA LEU A 6 17.68 -11.39 -19.31
C LEU A 6 16.63 -12.16 -20.11
N THR A 7 15.36 -11.99 -19.75
CA THR A 7 14.19 -12.62 -20.42
C THR A 7 12.94 -11.78 -20.16
N ALA A 8 11.95 -11.80 -21.07
CA ALA A 8 10.66 -11.17 -20.81
C ALA A 8 10.04 -11.55 -19.44
N LYS A 9 10.33 -12.75 -18.91
CA LYS A 9 9.88 -13.21 -17.58
C LYS A 9 10.69 -12.62 -16.40
N SER A 10 11.95 -12.19 -16.57
CA SER A 10 12.64 -11.33 -15.58
C SER A 10 12.05 -9.93 -15.59
N ASP A 11 11.64 -9.46 -16.75
CA ASP A 11 11.19 -8.07 -16.94
C ASP A 11 9.80 -7.90 -16.33
N ILE A 12 8.90 -8.89 -16.53
CA ILE A 12 7.64 -9.04 -15.79
C ILE A 12 7.85 -9.10 -14.27
N TRP A 13 8.88 -9.82 -13.79
CA TRP A 13 9.17 -9.86 -12.34
C TRP A 13 9.58 -8.46 -11.83
N SER A 14 10.46 -7.77 -12.55
CA SER A 14 10.90 -6.41 -12.21
C SER A 14 9.74 -5.41 -12.26
N TYR A 15 8.81 -5.54 -13.22
CA TYR A 15 7.57 -4.78 -13.26
C TYR A 15 6.68 -5.07 -12.03
N GLY A 16 6.60 -6.33 -11.59
CA GLY A 16 5.93 -6.69 -10.33
C GLY A 16 6.56 -6.07 -9.08
N VAL A 17 7.88 -5.87 -9.06
CA VAL A 17 8.58 -5.10 -8.02
C VAL A 17 8.24 -3.62 -8.12
N LEU A 18 8.28 -3.04 -9.33
CA LEU A 18 7.95 -1.64 -9.60
C LEU A 18 6.51 -1.29 -9.15
N LEU A 19 5.54 -2.19 -9.39
CA LEU A 19 4.17 -1.99 -8.89
C LEU A 19 4.12 -1.88 -7.37
N TYR A 20 4.92 -2.65 -6.62
CA TYR A 20 5.00 -2.48 -5.16
C TYR A 20 5.79 -1.23 -4.75
N GLU A 21 6.83 -0.81 -5.48
CA GLU A 21 7.52 0.46 -5.23
C GLU A 21 6.56 1.65 -5.39
N LEU A 22 5.75 1.65 -6.46
CA LEU A 22 4.71 2.66 -6.70
C LEU A 22 3.57 2.62 -5.66
N ILE A 23 3.11 1.44 -5.24
CA ILE A 23 2.07 1.31 -4.20
C ILE A 23 2.56 1.84 -2.85
N THR A 24 3.83 1.64 -2.51
CA THR A 24 4.35 1.79 -1.13
C THR A 24 5.23 3.02 -0.90
N GLY A 25 5.72 3.67 -1.96
CA GLY A 25 6.70 4.75 -1.89
C GLY A 25 8.09 4.29 -1.39
N ARG A 26 8.32 2.98 -1.27
CA ARG A 26 9.56 2.39 -0.73
C ARG A 26 10.41 1.77 -1.83
N ARG A 27 11.72 2.02 -1.76
CA ARG A 27 12.72 1.37 -2.62
C ARG A 27 12.69 -0.16 -2.44
N PRO A 28 12.91 -0.96 -3.51
CA PRO A 28 12.92 -2.43 -3.44
C PRO A 28 13.92 -3.00 -2.45
N ILE A 29 15.05 -2.32 -2.28
CA ILE A 29 16.08 -2.60 -1.27
C ILE A 29 16.44 -1.28 -0.57
N ASP A 30 16.27 -1.24 0.75
CA ASP A 30 16.60 -0.10 1.61
C ASP A 30 17.49 -0.55 2.77
N ARG A 31 18.80 -0.31 2.65
CA ARG A 31 19.81 -0.74 3.63
C ARG A 31 19.74 0.02 4.96
N ASN A 32 19.03 1.13 5.02
CA ASN A 32 18.92 1.98 6.21
C ASN A 32 17.83 1.47 7.19
N ARG A 33 17.05 0.45 6.80
CA ARG A 33 15.99 -0.16 7.61
C ARG A 33 16.49 -1.35 8.44
N PRO A 34 15.75 -1.75 9.50
CA PRO A 34 15.98 -3.02 10.19
C PRO A 34 16.00 -4.20 9.22
N LYS A 35 16.81 -5.23 9.49
CA LYS A 35 17.09 -6.37 8.57
C LYS A 35 15.83 -7.04 7.99
N SER A 36 14.73 -7.07 8.75
CA SER A 36 13.41 -7.60 8.35
C SER A 36 12.64 -6.72 7.36
N GLU A 37 12.94 -5.44 7.27
CA GLU A 37 12.28 -4.46 6.37
C GLU A 37 13.12 -4.07 5.16
N GLN A 38 14.40 -4.49 5.08
CA GLN A 38 15.32 -4.03 4.03
C GLN A 38 14.92 -4.46 2.61
N LYS A 39 14.09 -5.49 2.46
CA LYS A 39 13.58 -5.93 1.15
C LYS A 39 12.07 -5.70 1.11
N LEU A 40 11.62 -4.95 0.12
CA LEU A 40 10.22 -4.58 -0.06
C LEU A 40 9.28 -5.80 -0.07
N LEU A 41 9.64 -6.85 -0.79
CA LEU A 41 8.82 -8.06 -0.94
C LEU A 41 8.70 -8.90 0.34
N GLU A 42 9.67 -8.83 1.25
CA GLU A 42 9.58 -9.52 2.55
C GLU A 42 8.72 -8.69 3.53
N TRP A 43 8.77 -7.36 3.44
CA TRP A 43 7.96 -6.45 4.25
C TRP A 43 6.47 -6.41 3.86
N VAL A 44 6.09 -6.36 2.57
CA VAL A 44 4.67 -6.29 2.18
C VAL A 44 3.91 -7.60 2.42
N LYS A 45 4.61 -8.74 2.42
CA LYS A 45 4.05 -10.10 2.48
C LYS A 45 2.99 -10.33 3.59
N PRO A 46 3.17 -9.93 4.86
CA PRO A 46 2.14 -10.10 5.89
C PRO A 46 0.87 -9.25 5.68
N TYR A 47 0.92 -8.17 4.89
CA TYR A 47 -0.19 -7.22 4.72
C TYR A 47 -1.07 -7.53 3.49
N ILE A 48 -0.47 -8.01 2.39
CA ILE A 48 -1.14 -8.21 1.10
C ILE A 48 -2.28 -9.25 1.10
N SER A 49 -2.36 -10.11 2.11
CA SER A 49 -3.42 -11.12 2.26
C SER A 49 -4.68 -10.60 2.97
N ASP A 50 -4.69 -9.36 3.47
CA ASP A 50 -5.78 -8.81 4.27
C ASP A 50 -6.08 -7.36 3.88
N VAL A 51 -7.25 -7.16 3.26
CA VAL A 51 -7.71 -5.85 2.77
C VAL A 51 -7.82 -4.81 3.91
N LYS A 52 -8.04 -5.21 5.17
CA LYS A 52 -8.06 -4.29 6.32
C LYS A 52 -6.67 -3.78 6.69
N ARG A 53 -5.62 -4.56 6.40
CA ARG A 53 -4.23 -4.22 6.69
C ARG A 53 -3.48 -3.69 5.47
N PHE A 54 -4.08 -3.76 4.28
CA PHE A 54 -3.53 -3.17 3.05
C PHE A 54 -3.23 -1.66 3.15
N PRO A 55 -4.06 -0.79 3.79
CA PRO A 55 -3.74 0.63 3.94
C PRO A 55 -2.41 0.92 4.65
N ILE A 56 -1.91 -0.02 5.47
CA ILE A 56 -0.64 0.12 6.21
C ILE A 56 0.58 0.11 5.27
N ILE A 57 0.44 -0.45 4.05
CA ILE A 57 1.52 -0.50 3.06
C ILE A 57 1.43 0.55 1.96
N VAL A 58 0.39 1.38 1.90
CA VAL A 58 0.25 2.41 0.85
C VAL A 58 1.17 3.61 1.16
N ASP A 59 1.76 4.26 0.14
CA ASP A 59 2.60 5.46 0.33
C ASP A 59 1.81 6.54 1.11
N PRO A 60 2.28 6.95 2.31
CA PRO A 60 1.63 8.01 3.09
C PRO A 60 1.51 9.34 2.34
N ARG A 61 2.37 9.58 1.34
CA ARG A 61 2.37 10.80 0.48
C ARG A 61 1.18 10.86 -0.48
N LEU A 62 0.37 9.80 -0.56
CA LEU A 62 -0.93 9.84 -1.24
C LEU A 62 -2.05 10.42 -0.35
N GLU A 63 -1.82 10.60 0.95
CA GLU A 63 -2.71 11.29 1.91
C GLU A 63 -4.17 10.79 1.95
N GLY A 64 -4.42 9.56 1.47
CA GLY A 64 -5.76 8.98 1.35
C GLY A 64 -6.47 9.24 0.01
N HIS A 65 -5.86 9.99 -0.91
CA HIS A 65 -6.34 10.26 -2.27
C HIS A 65 -6.11 9.07 -3.22
N TYR A 66 -6.58 7.88 -2.84
CA TYR A 66 -6.51 6.67 -3.66
C TYR A 66 -7.74 5.78 -3.48
N ASN A 67 -8.16 5.09 -4.54
CA ASN A 67 -9.22 4.10 -4.44
C ASN A 67 -8.65 2.77 -3.91
N LEU A 68 -8.99 2.41 -2.66
CA LEU A 68 -8.51 1.19 -2.01
C LEU A 68 -8.83 -0.09 -2.82
N LYS A 69 -9.97 -0.15 -3.52
CA LYS A 69 -10.32 -1.29 -4.38
C LYS A 69 -9.34 -1.38 -5.55
N SER A 70 -9.06 -0.26 -6.23
CA SER A 70 -8.11 -0.20 -7.35
C SER A 70 -6.67 -0.52 -6.93
N MET A 71 -6.21 -0.03 -5.78
CA MET A 71 -4.89 -0.38 -5.24
C MET A 71 -4.79 -1.87 -4.88
N THR A 72 -5.87 -2.47 -4.35
CA THR A 72 -5.92 -3.92 -4.08
C THR A 72 -5.91 -4.75 -5.38
N LYS A 73 -6.63 -4.30 -6.44
CA LYS A 73 -6.51 -4.89 -7.78
C LYS A 73 -5.06 -4.81 -8.29
N LEU A 74 -4.40 -3.65 -8.15
CA LEU A 74 -3.03 -3.43 -8.65
C LEU A 74 -2.00 -4.33 -7.92
N ALA A 75 -2.13 -4.50 -6.60
CA ALA A 75 -1.34 -5.46 -5.84
C ALA A 75 -1.59 -6.92 -6.27
N THR A 76 -2.81 -7.24 -6.73
CA THR A 76 -3.13 -8.55 -7.31
C THR A 76 -2.41 -8.77 -8.65
N VAL A 77 -2.24 -7.72 -9.46
CA VAL A 77 -1.40 -7.78 -10.68
C VAL A 77 0.08 -7.95 -10.30
N ALA A 78 0.58 -7.22 -9.31
CA ALA A 78 1.96 -7.36 -8.81
C ALA A 78 2.24 -8.80 -8.33
N ASN A 79 1.32 -9.40 -7.57
CA ASN A 79 1.40 -10.79 -7.13
C ASN A 79 1.45 -11.80 -8.29
N ARG A 80 0.67 -11.59 -9.36
CA ARG A 80 0.73 -12.42 -10.58
C ARG A 80 2.07 -12.31 -11.31
N CYS A 81 2.68 -11.12 -11.29
CA CYS A 81 4.01 -10.88 -11.86
C CYS A 81 5.13 -11.52 -11.01
N LEU A 82 4.98 -11.53 -9.69
CA LEU A 82 5.95 -12.02 -8.71
C LEU A 82 5.82 -13.52 -8.36
N VAL A 83 5.13 -14.30 -9.20
CA VAL A 83 5.08 -15.76 -9.03
C VAL A 83 6.50 -16.35 -9.17
N ARG A 84 6.91 -17.19 -8.22
CA ARG A 84 8.26 -17.80 -8.16
C ARG A 84 8.59 -18.62 -9.42
N MET A 85 7.60 -19.28 -10.01
CA MET A 85 7.73 -20.02 -11.26
C MET A 85 7.60 -19.10 -12.49
N PRO A 86 8.66 -18.91 -13.31
CA PRO A 86 8.61 -17.95 -14.44
C PRO A 86 7.59 -18.31 -15.52
N LYS A 87 7.32 -19.61 -15.73
CA LYS A 87 6.29 -20.08 -16.68
C LYS A 87 4.88 -19.61 -16.30
N SER A 88 4.58 -19.54 -15.00
CA SER A 88 3.26 -19.21 -14.44
C SER A 88 2.97 -17.71 -14.33
N ARG A 89 3.95 -16.84 -14.62
CA ARG A 89 3.73 -15.40 -14.75
C ARG A 89 2.93 -15.11 -16.04
N PRO A 90 2.13 -14.03 -16.11
CA PRO A 90 1.47 -13.58 -17.36
C PRO A 90 2.48 -13.20 -18.47
N LYS A 91 2.00 -12.80 -19.64
CA LYS A 91 2.76 -12.00 -20.62
C LYS A 91 2.58 -10.50 -20.31
N MET A 92 3.43 -9.64 -20.88
CA MET A 92 3.26 -8.18 -20.71
C MET A 92 1.97 -7.63 -21.34
N SER A 93 1.44 -8.27 -22.39
CA SER A 93 0.09 -7.98 -22.94
C SER A 93 -0.99 -8.10 -21.86
N ASP A 94 -1.01 -9.25 -21.18
CA ASP A 94 -2.03 -9.57 -20.18
C ASP A 94 -1.86 -8.70 -18.92
N VAL A 95 -0.63 -8.29 -18.61
CA VAL A 95 -0.33 -7.29 -17.56
C VAL A 95 -0.86 -5.91 -17.92
N TYR A 96 -0.62 -5.44 -19.15
CA TYR A 96 -1.15 -4.18 -19.66
C TYR A 96 -2.69 -4.19 -19.60
N GLU A 97 -3.35 -5.22 -20.13
CA GLU A 97 -4.80 -5.39 -20.04
C GLU A 97 -5.33 -5.37 -18.61
N MET A 98 -4.64 -6.05 -17.67
CA MET A 98 -5.04 -6.07 -16.26
C MET A 98 -4.89 -4.70 -15.58
N VAL A 99 -3.91 -3.88 -15.98
CA VAL A 99 -3.74 -2.52 -15.47
C VAL A 99 -4.74 -1.56 -16.10
N GLN A 100 -4.95 -1.64 -17.42
CA GLN A 100 -5.93 -0.81 -18.13
C GLN A 100 -7.34 -0.99 -17.54
N LYS A 101 -7.78 -2.24 -17.33
CA LYS A 101 -9.07 -2.59 -16.69
C LYS A 101 -9.18 -2.13 -15.22
N ILE A 102 -8.10 -1.62 -14.60
CA ILE A 102 -8.15 -0.89 -13.32
C ILE A 102 -8.39 0.59 -13.57
N VAL A 103 -7.66 1.21 -14.51
CA VAL A 103 -7.80 2.62 -14.91
C VAL A 103 -9.21 2.92 -15.45
N ASP A 104 -9.70 2.14 -16.41
CA ASP A 104 -11.05 2.29 -16.99
C ASP A 104 -12.14 2.22 -15.90
N SER A 105 -11.90 1.43 -14.84
CA SER A 105 -12.79 1.27 -13.69
C SER A 105 -12.69 2.37 -12.62
N ILE A 106 -11.81 3.35 -12.83
CA ILE A 106 -11.72 4.59 -12.05
C ILE A 106 -12.43 5.71 -12.80
N GLU A 107 -12.18 5.86 -14.11
CA GLU A 107 -12.77 6.90 -14.97
C GLU A 107 -14.30 6.77 -15.12
N THR A 108 -14.81 5.53 -15.09
CA THR A 108 -16.26 5.25 -15.09
C THR A 108 -16.92 5.38 -13.70
N GLY A 109 -16.15 5.69 -12.66
CA GLY A 109 -16.67 5.99 -11.32
C GLY A 109 -16.86 7.49 -11.12
N THR A 110 -18.00 7.92 -10.58
CA THR A 110 -18.16 9.29 -10.11
C THR A 110 -17.08 9.64 -9.06
N PRO A 111 -16.60 10.90 -9.00
CA PRO A 111 -15.56 11.28 -8.05
C PRO A 111 -16.02 11.00 -6.62
N GLN A 112 -15.50 9.93 -6.01
CA GLN A 112 -15.80 9.65 -4.62
C GLN A 112 -15.11 10.74 -3.79
N PRO A 113 -15.85 11.48 -2.93
CA PRO A 113 -15.20 12.41 -2.00
C PRO A 113 -14.20 11.64 -1.14
N PRO A 114 -13.10 12.27 -0.67
CA PRO A 114 -12.10 11.59 0.13
C PRO A 114 -12.75 10.80 1.26
N LEU A 115 -12.48 9.50 1.32
CA LEU A 115 -13.02 8.64 2.38
C LEU A 115 -12.29 8.96 3.69
N HIS A 116 -12.73 10.05 4.31
CA HIS A 116 -12.42 10.41 5.68
C HIS A 116 -12.80 9.19 6.53
N TYR A 117 -11.79 8.44 6.98
CA TYR A 117 -11.98 7.25 7.79
C TYR A 117 -12.37 7.69 9.20
N HIS A 118 -13.61 8.15 9.34
CA HIS A 118 -14.26 8.34 10.62
C HIS A 118 -14.39 6.95 11.26
N GLY A 119 -13.42 6.62 12.11
CA GLY A 119 -13.49 5.43 12.96
C GLY A 119 -14.78 5.49 13.75
N VAL A 120 -15.54 4.39 13.77
CA VAL A 120 -16.81 4.29 14.48
C VAL A 120 -16.54 4.20 15.98
N VAL A 121 -16.24 5.36 16.59
CA VAL A 121 -16.09 5.54 18.04
C VAL A 121 -17.49 5.69 18.64
N SER A 122 -18.21 4.57 18.71
CA SER A 122 -19.44 4.45 19.49
C SER A 122 -19.11 4.32 20.97
N GLU A 123 -18.71 5.41 21.64
CA GLU A 123 -18.59 5.45 23.10
C GLU A 123 -19.87 6.04 23.75
N PRO A 124 -20.48 5.39 24.76
CA PRO A 124 -21.86 5.70 25.17
C PRO A 124 -21.95 6.48 26.49
N GLY A 125 -22.51 7.70 26.48
CA GLY A 125 -22.54 8.52 27.71
C GLY A 125 -23.51 9.70 27.78
N ALA A 126 -24.80 9.46 28.04
CA ALA A 126 -25.63 10.41 28.76
C ALA A 126 -26.57 9.63 29.70
N LYS A 127 -26.20 9.54 30.97
CA LYS A 127 -26.72 8.57 31.94
C LYS A 127 -26.95 9.30 33.27
N GLN A 128 -28.02 9.08 34.04
CA GLN A 128 -29.06 8.05 33.93
C GLN A 128 -30.25 8.52 33.00
N THR A 129 -31.55 8.22 33.11
CA THR A 129 -32.41 7.72 34.20
C THR A 129 -32.92 6.26 34.19
N LYS A 130 -33.09 5.44 33.13
CA LYS A 130 -32.75 5.45 31.69
C LYS A 130 -31.23 5.40 31.37
N LYS A 131 -30.88 4.93 30.18
CA LYS A 131 -29.53 4.94 29.54
C LYS A 131 -28.34 4.24 30.25
N GLY A 132 -28.36 4.00 31.56
CA GLY A 132 -27.53 3.05 32.31
C GLY A 132 -26.00 3.28 32.37
N SER A 133 -25.51 3.93 33.42
CA SER A 133 -24.09 3.85 33.85
C SER A 133 -23.79 2.49 34.51
N LEU A 134 -22.62 1.86 34.33
CA LEU A 134 -21.48 2.12 33.41
C LEU A 134 -20.58 0.85 33.34
N LYS A 135 -19.49 0.92 32.57
CA LYS A 135 -18.13 0.39 32.89
C LYS A 135 -17.72 -0.95 32.28
N ARG A 136 -16.88 -0.87 31.22
CA ARG A 136 -15.66 -1.70 31.04
C ARG A 136 -14.65 -1.11 30.04
N ARG A 137 -14.00 -0.03 30.47
CA ARG A 137 -12.56 0.28 30.27
C ARG A 137 -11.98 0.01 28.85
N PHE A 138 -12.10 0.98 27.96
CA PHE A 138 -11.16 1.14 26.83
C PHE A 138 -9.71 1.23 27.33
N HIS A 139 -8.76 0.84 26.48
CA HIS A 139 -7.38 1.35 26.57
C HIS A 139 -7.08 2.14 25.30
N GLU A 140 -6.47 3.29 25.48
CA GLU A 140 -6.41 4.35 24.48
C GLU A 140 -5.21 4.18 23.54
N PHE A 141 -5.44 4.27 22.23
CA PHE A 141 -4.37 4.47 21.24
C PHE A 141 -4.83 5.50 20.20
N LYS A 142 -4.40 6.75 20.38
CA LYS A 142 -4.81 7.90 19.58
C LYS A 142 -4.28 7.80 18.14
N PHE A 143 -5.15 8.02 17.16
CA PHE A 143 -4.73 8.67 15.92
C PHE A 143 -4.39 10.13 16.25
N GLY A 144 -3.19 10.57 15.93
CA GLY A 144 -2.74 11.95 16.10
C GLY A 144 -1.96 12.41 14.87
N CYS A 145 -2.45 13.45 14.20
CA CYS A 145 -1.61 14.21 13.29
C CYS A 145 -0.60 15.01 14.11
N GLN A 146 0.64 15.17 13.61
CA GLN A 146 1.84 15.62 14.35
C GLN A 146 2.23 14.62 15.46
N GLN A 147 3.18 13.69 15.25
CA GLN A 147 4.60 13.94 15.55
C GLN A 147 5.53 12.87 14.92
N ILE A 148 5.41 12.57 13.62
CA ILE A 148 6.50 11.90 12.88
C ILE A 148 7.35 12.98 12.20
N VAL A 149 8.34 13.48 12.91
CA VAL A 149 9.28 14.49 12.39
C VAL A 149 10.25 13.79 11.44
N TRP A 150 9.94 13.80 10.15
CA TRP A 150 10.82 13.34 9.07
C TRP A 150 12.02 14.30 8.88
N ARG A 151 12.93 14.38 9.87
CA ARG A 151 14.23 15.05 9.67
C ARG A 151 15.04 14.27 8.65
N GLY A 152 15.43 14.91 7.54
CA GLY A 152 16.57 14.45 6.74
C GLY A 152 16.40 14.40 5.21
N TRP A 153 15.19 14.49 4.66
CA TRP A 153 15.00 14.50 3.20
C TRP A 153 14.91 15.93 2.64
N LYS A 154 16.06 16.56 2.45
CA LYS A 154 16.21 17.70 1.53
C LYS A 154 16.65 17.19 0.16
N PRO A 155 15.96 17.53 -0.94
CA PRO A 155 16.50 17.31 -2.29
C PRO A 155 17.58 18.37 -2.56
N GLU A 156 18.85 17.96 -2.59
CA GLU A 156 19.94 18.85 -2.97
C GLU A 156 20.00 18.93 -4.50
N ILE A 157 19.59 20.07 -5.05
CA ILE A 157 19.58 20.31 -6.50
C ILE A 157 21.02 20.55 -6.96
N VAL A 158 21.64 19.50 -7.49
CA VAL A 158 22.96 19.58 -8.11
C VAL A 158 22.87 20.50 -9.33
N LYS A 159 23.37 21.72 -9.19
CA LYS A 159 23.62 22.61 -10.34
C LYS A 159 24.87 22.13 -11.05
N THR A 160 24.71 21.67 -12.28
CA THR A 160 25.83 21.55 -13.22
C THR A 160 26.36 22.95 -13.54
N PHE A 161 27.69 23.09 -13.50
CA PHE A 161 28.41 24.15 -14.19
C PHE A 161 28.67 23.71 -15.64
#